data_AF-A0A2A3F3B9-F1
#
_entry.id   AF-A0A2A3F3B9-F1
#
_cell.length_a   1.000
_cell.length_b   1.000
_cell.length_c   1.000
_cell.angle_alpha   90.00
_cell.angle_beta   90.00
_cell.angle_gamma   90.00
#
_symmetry.space_group_name_H-M   'P 1'
#
loop_
_entity.id
_entity.type
_entity.pdbx_description
1 polymer ?
#
loop_
_entity_poly.entity_id
_entity_poly.type
_entity_poly.pdbx_seq_one_letter_code
_entity_poly.pdbx_strand_id
1 'polypeptide(L)'
;MAPPIGLMRKPIAHGTNNGYQQHKKHKTEVCVACRMAHNAYNAERRRLNREENPSVTIPIALLDKIYWQASPEVLAALDQHFGAKKLDALLS
;
A
#
# COMPACT_ATOMS: atom_id res chain seq x y z
N MET A 1 30.64 -30.73 1.00
CA MET A 1 29.46 -30.22 0.26
C MET A 1 29.90 -29.01 -0.56
N ALA A 2 30.04 -29.17 -1.87
CA ALA A 2 30.30 -28.03 -2.76
C ALA A 2 29.00 -27.24 -2.97
N PRO A 3 29.02 -25.89 -3.03
CA PRO A 3 27.83 -25.10 -3.31
C PRO A 3 27.35 -25.36 -4.75
N PRO A 4 26.03 -25.34 -5.02
CA PRO A 4 25.50 -25.56 -6.36
C PRO A 4 26.01 -24.48 -7.33
N ILE A 5 26.63 -24.93 -8.41
CA ILE A 5 27.17 -24.13 -9.51
C ILE A 5 25.97 -23.52 -10.25
N GLY A 6 25.51 -22.34 -9.85
CA GLY A 6 24.36 -21.68 -10.50
C GLY A 6 23.79 -20.43 -9.83
N LEU A 7 24.23 -20.05 -8.63
CA LEU A 7 23.69 -18.88 -7.90
C LEU A 7 24.66 -17.68 -7.88
N MET A 8 25.19 -17.31 -9.04
CA MET A 8 25.93 -16.04 -9.14
C MET A 8 24.94 -14.90 -8.95
N ARG A 9 24.94 -14.30 -7.75
CA ARG A 9 24.08 -13.17 -7.42
C ARG A 9 24.42 -12.03 -8.36
N LYS A 10 23.41 -11.49 -9.06
CA LYS A 10 23.59 -10.36 -9.99
C LYS A 10 24.27 -9.19 -9.26
N PRO A 11 25.18 -8.46 -9.92
CA PRO A 11 25.73 -7.23 -9.36
C PRO A 11 24.62 -6.27 -8.90
N ILE A 12 24.87 -5.55 -7.80
CA ILE A 12 23.88 -4.61 -7.25
C ILE A 12 23.83 -3.37 -8.15
N ALA A 13 22.65 -3.07 -8.69
CA ALA A 13 22.40 -1.89 -9.51
C ALA A 13 22.14 -0.66 -8.62
N HIS A 14 23.22 -0.01 -8.16
CA HIS A 14 23.13 1.12 -7.23
C HIS A 14 22.34 2.32 -7.78
N GLY A 15 21.78 3.12 -6.87
CA GLY A 15 21.01 4.33 -7.22
C GLY A 15 19.62 4.06 -7.76
N THR A 16 19.13 2.82 -7.67
CA THR A 16 17.79 2.42 -8.11
C THR A 16 17.00 1.76 -6.99
N ASN A 17 15.66 1.76 -7.08
CA ASN A 17 14.80 0.98 -6.18
C ASN A 17 15.14 -0.52 -6.27
N ASN A 18 15.48 -1.03 -7.45
CA ASN A 18 15.91 -2.41 -7.63
C ASN A 18 17.23 -2.71 -6.91
N GLY A 19 18.17 -1.77 -6.91
CA GLY A 19 19.41 -1.85 -6.13
C GLY A 19 19.14 -1.94 -4.62
N TYR A 20 18.19 -1.16 -4.11
CA TYR A 20 17.75 -1.25 -2.71
C TYR A 20 17.22 -2.66 -2.39
N GLN A 21 16.38 -3.24 -3.25
CA GLN A 21 15.86 -4.60 -3.06
C GLN A 21 16.96 -5.65 -3.13
N GLN A 22 17.94 -5.47 -4.02
CA GLN A 22 19.11 -6.34 -4.12
C GLN A 22 19.97 -6.29 -2.85
N HIS A 23 20.21 -5.11 -2.28
CA HIS A 23 20.87 -4.97 -0.97
C HIS A 23 20.13 -5.77 0.12
N LYS A 24 18.81 -5.64 0.19
CA LYS A 24 17.98 -6.39 1.16
C LYS A 24 18.09 -7.90 0.93
N LYS A 25 18.02 -8.36 -0.31
CA LYS A 25 18.16 -9.78 -0.67
C LYS A 25 19.55 -10.33 -0.36
N HIS A 26 20.58 -9.53 -0.58
CA HIS A 26 21.97 -9.91 -0.33
C HIS A 26 22.39 -9.72 1.12
N LYS A 27 21.53 -9.12 1.95
CA LYS A 27 21.78 -8.77 3.36
C LYS A 27 23.04 -7.91 3.53
N THR A 28 23.30 -7.03 2.56
CA THR A 28 24.41 -6.06 2.62
C THR A 28 23.90 -4.70 3.08
N GLU A 29 24.80 -3.87 3.59
CA GLU A 29 24.45 -2.50 3.94
C GLU A 29 23.96 -1.74 2.71
N VAL A 30 22.81 -1.07 2.85
CA VAL A 30 22.19 -0.30 1.78
C VAL A 30 22.90 1.04 1.66
N CYS A 31 23.52 1.29 0.50
CA CYS A 31 24.20 2.56 0.27
C CYS A 31 23.19 3.74 0.22
N VAL A 32 23.71 4.95 0.44
CA VAL A 32 22.90 6.19 0.47
C VAL A 32 22.11 6.37 -0.83
N ALA A 33 22.73 6.16 -1.98
CA ALA A 33 22.08 6.30 -3.29
C ALA A 33 20.86 5.36 -3.45
N CYS A 34 20.99 4.09 -3.06
CA CYS A 34 19.88 3.13 -3.09
C CYS A 34 18.76 3.51 -2.13
N ARG A 35 19.11 4.04 -0.94
CA ARG A 35 18.12 4.51 0.04
C ARG A 35 17.33 5.71 -0.49
N MET A 36 18.01 6.68 -1.09
CA MET A 36 17.37 7.84 -1.72
C MET A 36 16.44 7.42 -2.86
N ALA A 37 16.89 6.52 -3.73
CA ALA A 37 16.07 6.01 -4.83
C ALA A 37 14.82 5.26 -4.34
N HIS A 38 14.94 4.45 -3.28
CA HIS A 38 13.79 3.78 -2.66
C HIS A 38 12.80 4.79 -2.05
N ASN A 39 13.32 5.83 -1.39
CA ASN A 39 12.49 6.88 -0.83
C ASN A 39 11.73 7.66 -1.91
N ALA A 40 12.39 8.01 -3.01
CA ALA A 40 11.76 8.68 -4.15
C ALA A 40 10.66 7.80 -4.78
N TYR A 41 10.93 6.52 -5.00
CA TYR A 41 9.94 5.56 -5.49
C TYR A 41 8.72 5.45 -4.55
N ASN A 42 8.94 5.38 -3.23
CA ASN A 42 7.84 5.32 -2.26
C ASN A 42 7.04 6.62 -2.19
N ALA A 43 7.70 7.78 -2.32
CA ALA A 43 7.02 9.07 -2.34
C ALA A 43 6.09 9.16 -3.56
N GLU A 44 6.57 8.78 -4.73
CA GLU A 44 5.77 8.77 -5.95
C GLU A 44 4.61 7.78 -5.86
N ARG A 45 4.87 6.56 -5.37
CA ARG A 45 3.79 5.57 -5.16
C ARG A 45 2.72 6.07 -4.19
N ARG A 46 3.09 6.78 -3.12
CA ARG A 46 2.13 7.38 -2.19
C ARG A 46 1.31 8.49 -2.85
N ARG A 47 1.95 9.30 -3.73
CA ARG A 47 1.27 10.34 -4.51
C ARG A 47 0.22 9.72 -5.43
N LEU A 48 0.62 8.73 -6.23
CA LEU A 48 -0.28 8.01 -7.12
C LEU A 48 -1.43 7.34 -6.36
N ASN A 49 -1.15 6.65 -5.26
CA ASN A 49 -2.20 6.03 -4.44
C ASN A 49 -3.19 7.05 -3.87
N ARG A 50 -2.73 8.26 -3.53
CA ARG A 50 -3.61 9.34 -3.03
C ARG A 50 -4.51 9.90 -4.13
N GLU A 51 -4.02 9.92 -5.37
CA GLU A 51 -4.76 10.38 -6.55
C GLU A 51 -5.77 9.32 -7.02
N GLU A 52 -5.37 8.05 -7.09
CA GLU A 52 -6.23 6.95 -7.54
C GLU A 52 -7.28 6.55 -6.51
N ASN A 53 -6.91 6.55 -5.22
CA ASN A 53 -7.78 6.11 -4.13
C ASN A 53 -7.84 7.18 -3.03
N PRO A 54 -8.61 8.27 -3.25
CA PRO A 54 -8.81 9.27 -2.23
C PRO A 54 -9.54 8.64 -1.04
N SER A 55 -8.83 8.46 0.07
CA SER A 55 -9.41 8.01 1.33
C SER A 55 -9.78 9.22 2.18
N VAL A 56 -10.96 9.17 2.78
CA VAL A 56 -11.42 10.17 3.75
C VAL A 56 -11.55 9.48 5.10
N THR A 57 -11.01 10.10 6.13
CA THR A 57 -11.21 9.65 7.52
C THR A 57 -12.42 10.35 8.09
N ILE A 58 -13.41 9.58 8.52
CA ILE A 58 -14.62 10.10 9.16
C ILE A 58 -14.81 9.43 10.53
N PRO A 59 -15.26 10.16 11.57
CA PRO A 59 -15.66 9.56 12.84
C PRO A 59 -16.82 8.58 12.63
N ILE A 60 -16.81 7.46 13.33
CA ILE A 60 -17.85 6.42 13.21
C ILE A 60 -19.24 6.99 13.51
N ALA A 61 -19.37 7.83 14.55
CA ALA A 61 -20.64 8.48 14.88
C ALA A 61 -21.18 9.40 13.78
N LEU A 62 -20.31 9.92 12.89
CA LEU A 62 -20.73 10.69 11.73
C LEU A 62 -21.15 9.76 10.58
N LEU A 63 -20.42 8.66 10.38
CA LEU A 63 -20.80 7.63 9.41
C LEU A 63 -22.19 7.05 9.72
N ASP A 64 -22.48 6.79 11.00
CA ASP A 64 -23.79 6.31 11.46
C ASP A 64 -24.94 7.29 11.11
N LYS A 65 -24.76 8.58 11.39
CA LYS A 65 -25.75 9.60 10.99
C LYS A 65 -25.96 9.66 9.49
N ILE A 66 -24.88 9.61 8.72
CA ILE A 66 -24.94 9.60 7.24
C ILE A 66 -25.68 8.35 6.76
N TYR A 67 -25.41 7.19 7.37
CA TYR A 67 -26.06 5.93 7.02
C TYR A 67 -27.56 5.97 7.29
N TRP A 68 -27.99 6.44 8.46
CA TRP A 68 -29.42 6.54 8.80
C TRP A 68 -30.18 7.60 7.99
N GLN A 69 -29.49 8.62 7.49
CA GLN A 69 -30.06 9.67 6.65
C GLN A 69 -29.88 9.41 5.15
N ALA A 70 -29.20 8.32 4.78
CA ALA A 70 -28.91 7.99 3.39
C ALA A 70 -30.19 7.64 2.62
N SER A 71 -30.26 8.05 1.36
CA SER A 71 -31.31 7.58 0.46
C SER A 71 -31.14 6.09 0.18
N PRO A 72 -32.22 5.37 -0.23
CA PRO A 72 -32.14 3.96 -0.58
C PRO A 72 -31.09 3.65 -1.66
N GLU A 73 -30.91 4.58 -2.60
CA GLU A 73 -29.90 4.49 -3.67
C GLU A 73 -28.47 4.50 -3.12
N VAL A 74 -28.22 5.35 -2.12
CA VAL A 74 -26.90 5.45 -1.46
C VAL A 74 -26.64 4.21 -0.62
N LEU A 75 -27.65 3.68 0.08
CA LEU A 75 -27.53 2.43 0.85
C LEU A 75 -27.21 1.23 -0.06
N ALA A 76 -27.84 1.12 -1.22
CA ALA A 76 -27.55 0.07 -2.20
C ALA A 76 -26.12 0.16 -2.76
N ALA A 77 -25.65 1.38 -3.05
CA ALA A 77 -24.26 1.61 -3.47
C ALA A 77 -23.25 1.25 -2.35
N LEU A 78 -23.55 1.62 -1.11
CA LEU A 78 -22.71 1.28 0.05
C LEU A 78 -22.63 -0.23 0.27
N ASP A 79 -23.76 -0.95 0.17
CA ASP A 79 -23.78 -2.41 0.25
C ASP A 79 -22.93 -3.06 -0.85
N GLN A 80 -23.03 -2.58 -2.10
CA GLN A 80 -22.23 -3.12 -3.20
C GLN A 80 -20.72 -2.91 -3.01
N HIS A 81 -20.31 -1.79 -2.38
CA HIS A 81 -18.89 -1.45 -2.21
C HIS A 81 -18.26 -2.00 -0.93
N PHE A 82 -18.99 -2.04 0.18
CA PHE A 82 -18.49 -2.47 1.49
C PHE A 82 -19.00 -3.85 1.92
N GLY A 83 -20.18 -4.24 1.45
CA GLY A 83 -20.94 -5.42 1.89
C GLY A 83 -21.67 -5.18 3.21
N ALA A 84 -22.96 -5.55 3.27
CA ALA A 84 -23.87 -5.31 4.41
C ALA A 84 -23.26 -5.73 5.75
N LYS A 85 -22.64 -6.91 5.81
CA LYS A 85 -22.02 -7.44 7.04
C LYS A 85 -20.91 -6.55 7.61
N LYS A 86 -20.17 -5.83 6.77
CA LYS A 86 -19.11 -4.92 7.23
C LYS A 86 -19.67 -3.59 7.71
N LEU A 87 -20.73 -3.10 7.07
CA LEU A 87 -21.41 -1.88 7.50
C LEU A 87 -22.11 -2.10 8.83
N ASP A 88 -22.85 -3.21 8.99
CA ASP A 88 -23.52 -3.54 10.25
C ASP A 88 -22.52 -3.67 11.41
N ALA A 89 -21.35 -4.27 11.17
CA ALA A 89 -20.30 -4.41 12.19
C ALA A 89 -19.61 -3.09 12.57
N LEU A 90 -19.66 -2.07 11.70
CA LEU A 90 -19.10 -0.75 11.96
C LEU A 90 -20.09 0.20 12.64
N LEU A 91 -21.39 -0.10 12.55
CA LEU A 91 -22.49 0.77 12.98
C LEU A 91 -23.31 0.19 14.15
N SER A 92 -22.94 -1.00 14.66
CA SER A 92 -23.53 -1.63 15.86
C SER A 92 -22.93 -1.11 17.17
#